data_AF-A0A965V4C2-F1
#
_entry.id   AF-A0A965V4C2-F1
#
_cell.length_a   1.000
_cell.length_b   1.000
_cell.length_c   1.000
_cell.angle_alpha   90.00
_cell.angle_beta   90.00
_cell.angle_gamma   90.00
#
_symmetry.space_group_name_H-M   'P 1'
#
loop_
_entity.id
_entity.type
_entity.pdbx_description
1 polymer ?
#
loop_
_entity_poly.entity_id
_entity_poly.type
_entity_poly.pdbx_seq_one_letter_code
_entity_poly.pdbx_strand_id
1 'polypeptide(L)'
;MTTETYTDYPFTVNGINFISRVYSHSDLLSTIQSLPAGLFEKVNSDAVTEIIGDPSLLSTAELLDELARVNEGGSHAFILLGAN
;
A
#
# COMPACT_ATOMS: atom_id res chain seq x y z
N MET A 1 -11.83 3.19 23.69
CA MET A 1 -11.07 3.86 22.62
C MET A 1 -9.90 2.95 22.28
N THR A 2 -10.06 2.06 21.32
CA THR A 2 -8.94 1.28 20.79
C THR A 2 -8.12 2.24 19.95
N THR A 3 -6.94 2.62 20.44
CA THR A 3 -5.92 3.26 19.62
C THR A 3 -5.55 2.27 18.52
N GLU A 4 -6.21 2.42 17.38
CA GLU A 4 -5.90 1.69 16.16
C GLU A 4 -4.47 2.04 15.77
N THR A 5 -3.56 1.13 16.12
CA THR A 5 -2.15 1.25 15.76
C THR A 5 -2.03 0.77 14.33
N TYR A 6 -1.42 1.60 13.49
CA TYR A 6 -1.10 1.25 12.12
C TYR A 6 0.41 1.30 11.93
N THR A 7 0.91 0.42 11.07
CA THR A 7 2.31 0.39 10.67
C THR A 7 2.42 0.86 9.23
N ASP A 8 3.20 1.92 9.02
CA ASP A 8 3.41 2.54 7.72
C ASP A 8 4.66 1.97 7.07
N TYR A 9 4.49 1.41 5.87
CA TYR A 9 5.56 0.87 5.03
C TYR A 9 5.70 1.72 3.77
N PRO A 10 6.69 2.62 3.69
CA PRO A 10 6.94 3.40 2.49
C PRO A 10 7.52 2.49 1.39
N PHE A 11 7.03 2.63 0.17
CA PHE A 11 7.55 1.95 -1.00
C PHE A 11 7.42 2.84 -2.24
N THR A 12 8.15 2.53 -3.31
CA THR A 12 8.16 3.34 -4.52
C THR A 12 7.82 2.47 -5.73
N VAL A 13 6.86 2.92 -6.55
CA VAL A 13 6.45 2.24 -7.79
C VAL A 13 6.59 3.21 -8.96
N ASN A 14 7.38 2.83 -9.97
CA ASN A 14 7.66 3.66 -11.16
C ASN A 14 8.02 5.12 -10.84
N GLY A 15 8.77 5.35 -9.76
CA GLY A 15 9.21 6.68 -9.34
C GLY A 15 8.19 7.49 -8.52
N ILE A 16 7.03 6.92 -8.19
CA ILE A 16 6.03 7.52 -7.30
C ILE A 16 6.11 6.85 -5.93
N ASN A 17 6.11 7.67 -4.88
CA ASN A 17 6.15 7.20 -3.50
C ASN A 17 4.75 6.84 -3.02
N PHE A 18 4.63 5.68 -2.40
CA PHE A 18 3.42 5.15 -1.81
C PHE A 18 3.69 4.74 -0.36
N ILE A 19 2.64 4.69 0.44
CA ILE A 19 2.70 4.29 1.84
C ILE A 19 1.65 3.19 2.03
N SER A 20 2.09 1.97 2.29
CA SER A 20 1.21 0.87 2.67
C SER A 20 1.03 0.91 4.19
N ARG A 21 -0.16 1.30 4.62
CA ARG A 21 -0.57 1.37 6.01
C ARG A 21 -1.30 0.10 6.39
N VAL A 22 -0.72 -0.69 7.29
CA VAL A 22 -1.30 -1.96 7.73
C VAL A 22 -1.76 -1.88 9.17
N TYR A 23 -2.94 -2.42 9.46
CA TYR A 23 -3.47 -2.47 10.81
C TYR A 23 -2.61 -3.38 11.70
N SER A 24 -2.03 -2.80 12.76
CA SER A 24 -1.04 -3.48 13.59
C SER A 24 -1.63 -4.59 14.46
N HIS A 25 -2.95 -4.61 14.64
CA HIS A 25 -3.66 -5.65 15.38
C HIS A 25 -4.29 -6.73 14.48
N SER A 26 -4.06 -6.70 13.16
CA SER A 26 -4.52 -7.79 12.28
C SER A 26 -3.50 -8.93 12.25
N ASP A 27 -3.99 -10.16 12.04
CA ASP A 27 -3.15 -11.33 11.73
C ASP A 27 -2.30 -11.14 10.44
N LEU A 28 -2.62 -10.11 9.66
CA LEU A 28 -1.87 -9.71 8.49
C LEU A 28 -0.51 -9.11 8.87
N LEU A 29 -0.42 -8.37 9.99
CA LEU A 29 0.86 -7.80 10.44
C LEU A 29 1.86 -8.89 10.85
N SER A 30 1.44 -9.89 11.62
CA SER A 30 2.29 -11.03 12.00
C SER A 30 2.76 -11.82 10.77
N THR A 31 1.90 -11.92 9.75
CA THR A 31 2.29 -12.47 8.44
C THR A 31 3.35 -11.59 7.77
N ILE A 32 3.14 -10.28 7.68
CA ILE A 32 4.11 -9.33 7.09
C ILE A 32 5.44 -9.32 7.82
N GLN A 33 5.43 -9.36 9.14
CA GLN A 33 6.65 -9.42 9.96
C GLN A 33 7.41 -10.74 9.78
N SER A 34 6.71 -11.81 9.39
CA SER A 34 7.33 -13.08 9.03
C SER A 34 7.86 -13.10 7.60
N LEU A 35 7.42 -12.15 6.74
CA LEU A 35 7.99 -11.98 5.41
C LEU A 35 9.35 -11.28 5.50
N PRO A 36 10.28 -11.58 4.58
CA PRO A 36 11.52 -10.84 4.46
C PRO A 36 11.27 -9.34 4.27
N ALA A 37 12.11 -8.51 4.91
CA ALA A 37 12.12 -7.07 4.68
C ALA A 37 12.18 -6.77 3.17
N GLY A 38 11.30 -5.90 2.67
CA GLY A 38 11.18 -5.58 1.25
C GLY A 38 10.33 -6.55 0.41
N LEU A 39 9.99 -7.77 0.88
CA LEU A 39 9.08 -8.64 0.12
C LEU A 39 7.65 -8.09 0.14
N PHE A 40 7.21 -7.56 1.28
CA PHE A 40 5.90 -6.92 1.38
C PHE A 40 5.80 -5.67 0.49
N GLU A 41 6.84 -4.85 0.48
CA GLU A 41 6.96 -3.68 -0.41
C GLU A 41 6.89 -4.13 -1.87
N LYS A 42 7.57 -5.23 -2.22
CA LYS A 42 7.53 -5.78 -3.57
C LYS A 42 6.15 -6.32 -3.95
N VAL A 43 5.48 -7.05 -3.07
CA VAL A 43 4.10 -7.53 -3.32
C VAL A 43 3.14 -6.36 -3.51
N ASN A 44 3.24 -5.32 -2.68
CA ASN A 44 2.43 -4.11 -2.86
C ASN A 44 2.78 -3.39 -4.17
N SER A 45 4.08 -3.31 -4.52
CA SER A 45 4.52 -2.69 -5.77
C SER A 45 4.02 -3.46 -6.99
N ASP A 46 4.10 -4.78 -6.96
CA ASP A 46 3.62 -5.66 -8.02
C ASP A 46 2.09 -5.58 -8.12
N ALA A 47 1.35 -5.57 -7.00
CA ALA A 47 -0.10 -5.41 -6.99
C ALA A 47 -0.54 -4.05 -7.53
N VAL A 48 0.15 -2.98 -7.13
CA VAL A 48 -0.08 -1.64 -7.68
C VAL A 48 0.23 -1.63 -9.18
N THR A 49 1.33 -2.24 -9.62
CA THR A 49 1.69 -2.31 -11.04
C THR A 49 0.71 -3.19 -11.83
N GLU A 50 0.12 -4.23 -11.23
CA GLU A 50 -0.85 -5.11 -11.88
C GLU A 50 -2.24 -4.46 -11.99
N ILE A 51 -2.66 -3.73 -10.95
CA ILE A 51 -3.97 -3.07 -10.89
C ILE A 51 -3.94 -1.72 -11.62
N ILE A 52 -2.97 -0.87 -11.27
CA ILE A 52 -2.82 0.49 -11.78
C ILE A 52 -2.04 0.49 -13.12
N GLY A 53 -1.18 -0.52 -13.36
CA GLY A 53 -0.30 -0.52 -14.52
C GLY A 53 0.88 0.43 -14.30
N ASP A 54 0.81 1.59 -14.94
CA ASP A 54 1.86 2.59 -14.93
C ASP A 54 1.41 3.86 -14.17
N PRO A 55 1.69 3.95 -12.86
CA PRO A 55 1.28 5.11 -12.07
C PRO A 55 1.94 6.41 -12.56
N SER A 56 3.10 6.34 -13.22
CA SER A 56 3.77 7.49 -13.85
C SER A 56 3.05 8.05 -15.07
N LEU A 57 2.15 7.29 -15.69
CA LEU A 57 1.33 7.74 -16.82
C LEU A 57 -0.01 8.33 -16.38
N LEU A 58 -0.39 8.12 -15.12
CA LEU A 58 -1.67 8.56 -14.58
C LEU A 58 -1.55 9.92 -13.88
N SER A 59 -2.63 10.68 -13.94
CA SER A 59 -2.75 11.89 -13.14
C SER A 59 -2.91 11.55 -11.65
N THR A 60 -2.57 12.50 -10.76
CA THR A 60 -2.74 12.29 -9.30
C THR A 60 -4.17 11.91 -8.92
N ALA A 61 -5.17 12.43 -9.64
CA ALA A 61 -6.57 12.09 -9.42
C ALA A 61 -6.89 10.63 -9.80
N GLU A 62 -6.41 10.16 -10.95
CA GLU A 62 -6.59 8.77 -11.37
C GLU A 62 -5.85 7.80 -10.46
N LEU A 63 -4.65 8.17 -10.02
CA LEU A 63 -3.91 7.45 -8.99
C LEU A 63 -4.70 7.30 -7.70
N LEU A 64 -5.32 8.38 -7.22
CA LEU A 64 -6.16 8.34 -6.02
C LEU A 64 -7.38 7.44 -6.20
N ASP A 65 -7.99 7.44 -7.39
CA ASP A 65 -9.17 6.62 -7.70
C ASP A 65 -8.82 5.13 -7.77
N GLU A 66 -7.70 4.80 -8.41
CA GLU A 66 -7.17 3.44 -8.46
C GLU A 66 -6.70 2.95 -7.09
N LEU A 67 -6.03 3.81 -6.31
CA LEU A 67 -5.71 3.52 -4.91
C LEU A 67 -6.99 3.30 -4.07
N ALA A 68 -8.05 4.08 -4.31
CA ALA A 68 -9.32 3.88 -3.64
C ALA A 68 -9.92 2.51 -3.99
N ARG A 69 -9.86 2.06 -5.25
CA ARG A 69 -10.26 0.69 -5.65
C ARG A 69 -9.45 -0.40 -4.98
N VAL A 70 -8.12 -0.24 -4.91
CA VAL A 70 -7.23 -1.20 -4.22
C VAL A 70 -7.59 -1.28 -2.73
N ASN A 71 -7.87 -0.12 -2.12
CA ASN A 71 -8.27 -0.02 -0.71
C ASN A 71 -9.68 -0.55 -0.45
N GLU A 72 -10.59 -0.47 -1.41
CA GLU A 72 -11.96 -0.99 -1.28
C GLU A 72 -11.96 -2.51 -1.10
N GLY A 73 -10.99 -3.21 -1.71
CA GLY A 73 -10.76 -4.64 -1.51
C GLY A 73 -9.91 -4.99 -0.28
N GLY A 74 -9.27 -3.99 0.36
CA GLY A 74 -8.35 -4.17 1.47
C GLY A 74 -9.04 -4.00 2.83
N SER A 75 -9.29 -5.10 3.55
CA SER A 75 -9.93 -5.03 4.87
C SER A 75 -8.97 -4.67 6.01
N HIS A 76 -7.66 -4.85 5.83
CA HIS A 76 -6.65 -4.71 6.90
C HIS A 76 -5.39 -3.94 6.49
N ALA A 77 -5.27 -3.59 5.21
CA ALA A 77 -4.13 -2.85 4.65
C ALA A 77 -4.65 -1.80 3.66
N PHE A 78 -4.11 -0.60 3.74
CA PHE A 78 -4.47 0.54 2.91
C PHE A 78 -3.23 1.10 2.23
N ILE A 79 -3.29 1.31 0.93
CA ILE A 79 -2.25 1.98 0.16
C ILE A 79 -2.63 3.45 0.00
N LEU A 80 -1.72 4.32 0.39
CA LEU A 80 -1.85 5.76 0.32
C LEU A 80 -0.78 6.33 -0.61
N LEU A 81 -1.10 7.43 -1.28
CA LEU A 81 -0.11 8.19 -2.03
C LEU A 81 0.83 8.87 -1.03
N GLY A 82 2.13 8.60 -1.12
CA GLY A 82 3.14 9.29 -0.34
C GLY A 82 3.29 10.73 -0.84
N ALA A 83 3.41 11.68 0.08
CA ALA A 83 3.79 13.04 -0.29
C ALA A 83 5.21 13.01 -0.88
N ASN A 84 5.39 13.65 -2.04
CA ASN A 84 6.70 13.87 -2.67
C ASN A 84 7.39 15.06 -2.01
#